data_AF-A0A3D3XS76-F1
#
_entry.id   AF-A0A3D3XS76-F1
#
_cell.length_a   1.000
_cell.length_b   1.000
_cell.length_c   1.000
_cell.angle_alpha   90.00
_cell.angle_beta   90.00
_cell.angle_gamma   90.00
#
_symmetry.space_group_name_H-M   'P 1'
#
loop_
_entity.id
_entity.type
_entity.pdbx_description
1 polymer ?
#
loop_
_entity_poly.entity_id
_entity_poly.type
_entity_poly.pdbx_seq_one_letter_code
_entity_poly.pdbx_strand_id
1 'polypeptide(L)'
;FNARINLQNPNFFKNAANAEDLINGTMTTTNNTMNSSITYNQKFGRANLTVSGNHSQNNGTQSFTTNLPKASLNVPRFFPLKTNDGKSQWYDKVGMNYSSVAEGRVKGNLGSINTDLDSTAGYDFSDVLREYGQYGVKHTTSVSTNGKILKYITFNPSTNYTERWYFQQYDYAFDSALNKASVVDTINGFHAVRDFGVSASMNTKIYGTFQFTKGPVKAVRHMITPRASLNYRPDFGDPFWGYYQTFLDTLDNELFYNRYTGFLYGSPGRGSNGSISLNLDNNVEIKMVARGDTTGELTKIKLLERFNISTNYNLAAQDGYNWNIIRLAAQSSLFNKKLRLSYQGQFDPYSYTKEGNRQPILAASEGQGLFVHRTSQFSASTSLKSNRDNRRDAVVPDQRGGSFTQGDIDYYRFDGLVPLRQDWDIRLNYDVRFMTQVETGEEGSDRPIFINEFAAHSLSMSGSYSPTDNWSINYRTGIDFAERTIAFTNINAVRDLHCWEMRFTWVPFGSTRSYLVGINLKNQQFREVKAQRRRTAIDF
;
A
#
# COMPACT_ATOMS: atom_id res chain seq x y z
N PHE A 1 -34.91 7.49 -3.18
CA PHE A 1 -35.02 8.02 -1.81
C PHE A 1 -34.94 6.84 -0.85
N ASN A 2 -34.12 6.93 0.20
CA ASN A 2 -33.98 5.90 1.23
C ASN A 2 -33.86 6.60 2.59
N ALA A 3 -34.59 6.14 3.60
CA ALA A 3 -34.58 6.70 4.95
C ALA A 3 -34.55 5.58 5.99
N ARG A 4 -33.64 5.70 6.95
CA ARG A 4 -33.58 4.88 8.16
C ARG A 4 -33.51 5.83 9.35
N ILE A 5 -34.64 6.04 10.01
CA ILE A 5 -34.77 6.98 11.13
C ILE A 5 -34.79 6.15 12.42
N ASN A 6 -33.84 6.43 13.31
CA ASN A 6 -33.75 5.86 14.65
C ASN A 6 -33.35 6.98 15.62
N LEU A 7 -34.36 7.67 16.15
CA LEU A 7 -34.24 8.78 17.10
C LEU A 7 -34.83 8.33 18.43
N GLN A 8 -34.07 8.41 19.52
CA GLN A 8 -34.55 8.05 20.86
C GLN A 8 -33.89 8.91 21.93
N ASN A 9 -34.57 9.08 23.06
CA ASN A 9 -34.10 9.89 24.18
C ASN A 9 -32.94 9.17 24.92
N PRO A 10 -31.86 9.87 25.32
CA PRO A 10 -30.78 9.28 26.10
C PRO A 10 -31.19 8.54 27.38
N ASN A 11 -32.31 8.91 27.99
CA ASN A 11 -32.84 8.27 29.20
C ASN A 11 -33.56 6.93 28.94
N PHE A 12 -33.82 6.57 27.68
CA PHE A 12 -34.61 5.38 27.33
C PHE A 12 -33.93 4.05 27.71
N PHE A 13 -32.61 3.92 27.54
CA PHE A 13 -31.87 2.71 27.91
C PHE A 13 -31.27 2.72 29.33
N LYS A 14 -31.27 3.86 30.03
CA LYS A 14 -30.85 3.88 31.45
C LYS A 14 -31.86 3.15 32.35
N ASN A 15 -33.12 3.07 31.94
CA ASN A 15 -34.22 2.49 32.74
C ASN A 15 -34.81 1.20 32.14
N ALA A 16 -34.36 0.75 30.96
CA ALA A 16 -34.84 -0.47 30.32
C ALA A 16 -33.90 -1.65 30.61
N ALA A 17 -33.94 -2.16 31.85
CA ALA A 17 -33.45 -3.50 32.13
C ALA A 17 -34.61 -4.48 31.89
N ASN A 18 -34.62 -5.16 30.74
CA ASN A 18 -35.47 -6.34 30.59
C ASN A 18 -35.00 -7.40 31.59
N ALA A 19 -35.87 -7.79 32.53
CA ALA A 19 -35.56 -8.81 33.53
C ALA A 19 -35.11 -10.15 32.91
N GLU A 20 -35.56 -10.47 31.69
CA GLU A 20 -35.16 -11.68 30.95
C GLU A 20 -33.71 -11.63 30.40
N ASP A 21 -33.18 -10.45 30.05
CA ASP A 21 -31.79 -10.29 29.55
C ASP A 21 -30.76 -10.42 30.69
N LEU A 22 -31.16 -10.07 31.92
CA LEU A 22 -30.32 -10.20 33.12
C LEU A 22 -30.20 -11.67 33.57
N ILE A 23 -31.22 -12.49 33.30
CA ILE A 23 -31.27 -13.93 33.64
C ILE A 23 -30.50 -14.78 32.63
N ASN A 24 -30.42 -14.36 31.36
CA ASN A 24 -29.76 -15.11 30.27
C ASN A 24 -28.30 -14.69 30.00
N GLY A 25 -27.68 -13.88 30.87
CA GLY A 25 -26.25 -13.52 30.79
C GLY A 25 -25.83 -12.76 29.52
N THR A 26 -26.79 -12.26 28.75
CA THR A 26 -26.55 -11.60 27.46
C THR A 26 -26.90 -10.13 27.60
N MET A 27 -26.06 -9.35 28.29
CA MET A 27 -26.28 -7.89 28.38
C MET A 27 -26.05 -7.24 27.00
N THR A 28 -27.13 -7.06 26.24
CA THR A 28 -27.18 -6.24 25.02
C THR A 28 -27.32 -4.74 25.28
N THR A 29 -27.19 -4.27 26.54
CA THR A 29 -27.24 -2.84 26.91
C THR A 29 -25.98 -2.04 26.54
N THR A 30 -25.05 -2.63 25.78
CA THR A 30 -23.80 -1.96 25.37
C THR A 30 -23.90 -1.19 24.05
N ASN A 31 -24.97 -1.36 23.25
CA ASN A 31 -25.15 -0.57 22.03
C ASN A 31 -25.80 0.78 22.33
N ASN A 32 -24.99 1.68 22.87
CA ASN A 32 -25.39 3.02 23.28
C ASN A 32 -25.35 4.06 22.16
N THR A 33 -25.13 3.62 20.90
CA THR A 33 -24.93 4.49 19.75
C THR A 33 -26.09 4.38 18.75
N MET A 34 -26.77 5.49 18.51
CA MET A 34 -27.89 5.64 17.58
C MET A 34 -27.41 6.26 16.28
N ASN A 35 -27.94 5.79 15.16
CA ASN A 35 -27.64 6.33 13.84
C ASN A 35 -28.93 6.47 13.04
N SER A 36 -29.20 7.68 12.57
CA SER A 36 -30.26 8.00 11.62
C SER A 36 -29.65 8.51 10.32
N SER A 37 -30.21 8.09 9.19
CA SER A 37 -29.80 8.61 7.89
C SER A 37 -30.98 8.75 6.93
N ILE A 38 -31.01 9.85 6.21
CA ILE A 38 -31.93 10.11 5.10
C ILE A 38 -31.08 10.44 3.90
N THR A 39 -31.35 9.83 2.75
CA THR A 39 -30.61 10.09 1.51
C THR A 39 -31.54 10.15 0.31
N TYR A 40 -31.38 11.23 -0.45
CA TYR A 40 -32.04 11.49 -1.72
C TYR A 40 -30.98 11.62 -2.82
N ASN A 41 -31.16 10.88 -3.91
CA ASN A 41 -30.25 10.91 -5.05
C ASN A 41 -31.05 11.34 -6.29
N GLN A 42 -30.54 12.32 -7.02
CA GLN A 42 -31.13 12.81 -8.25
C GLN A 42 -30.07 12.98 -9.34
N LYS A 43 -30.34 12.44 -10.52
CA LYS A 43 -29.45 12.54 -11.68
C LYS A 43 -29.88 13.71 -12.57
N PHE A 44 -28.96 14.64 -12.86
CA PHE A 44 -29.15 15.77 -13.76
C PHE A 44 -28.30 15.58 -15.02
N GLY A 45 -28.85 14.87 -16.01
CA GLY A 45 -28.11 14.50 -17.22
C GLY A 45 -26.88 13.65 -16.89
N ARG A 46 -25.68 14.24 -17.02
CA ARG A 46 -24.41 13.58 -16.66
C ARG A 46 -24.03 13.78 -15.19
N ALA A 47 -24.58 14.79 -14.52
CA ALA A 47 -24.30 15.07 -13.12
C ALA A 47 -25.18 14.24 -12.18
N ASN A 48 -24.70 13.99 -10.97
CA ASN A 48 -25.45 13.33 -9.92
C ASN A 48 -25.42 14.17 -8.64
N LEU A 49 -26.58 14.48 -8.08
CA LEU A 49 -26.76 15.17 -6.81
C LEU A 49 -27.22 14.17 -5.75
N THR A 50 -26.51 14.09 -4.64
CA THR A 50 -26.88 13.33 -3.45
C THR A 50 -27.09 14.29 -2.31
N VAL A 51 -28.31 14.38 -1.79
CA VAL A 51 -28.62 15.13 -0.57
C VAL A 51 -28.83 14.12 0.55
N SER A 52 -28.15 14.31 1.67
CA SER A 52 -28.22 13.42 2.82
C SER A 52 -28.33 14.20 4.12
N GLY A 53 -28.98 13.58 5.10
CA GLY A 53 -28.98 13.98 6.49
C GLY A 53 -28.53 12.80 7.32
N ASN A 54 -27.51 12.96 8.15
CA ASN A 54 -27.06 11.89 9.05
C ASN A 54 -27.03 12.41 10.47
N HIS A 55 -27.46 11.60 11.43
CA HIS A 55 -27.38 11.90 12.85
C HIS A 55 -26.81 10.68 13.56
N SER A 56 -25.80 10.89 14.39
CA SER A 56 -25.18 9.87 15.23
C SER A 56 -25.12 10.38 16.66
N GLN A 57 -25.51 9.55 17.63
CA GLN A 57 -25.59 9.93 19.02
C GLN A 57 -25.17 8.78 19.92
N ASN A 58 -24.32 9.04 20.90
CA ASN A 58 -24.02 8.10 21.98
C ASN A 58 -24.77 8.53 23.23
N ASN A 59 -25.73 7.73 23.71
CA ASN A 59 -26.57 8.15 24.84
C ASN A 59 -25.87 8.05 26.19
N GLY A 60 -24.78 7.31 26.29
CA GLY A 60 -24.00 7.17 27.53
C GLY A 60 -23.20 8.42 27.81
N THR A 61 -22.51 8.91 26.79
CA THR A 61 -21.74 10.16 26.84
C THR A 61 -22.58 11.39 26.49
N GLN A 62 -23.81 11.20 25.99
CA GLN A 62 -24.69 12.24 25.44
C GLN A 62 -24.07 13.05 24.30
N SER A 63 -23.02 12.53 23.66
CA SER A 63 -22.38 13.18 22.53
C SER A 63 -23.17 12.90 21.26
N PHE A 64 -23.39 13.92 20.44
CA PHE A 64 -24.07 13.78 19.16
C PHE A 64 -23.34 14.49 18.03
N THR A 65 -23.63 14.07 16.81
CA THR A 65 -23.21 14.74 15.59
C THR A 65 -24.33 14.62 14.57
N THR A 66 -24.80 15.75 14.07
CA THR A 66 -25.81 15.85 13.02
C THR A 66 -25.21 16.53 11.81
N ASN A 67 -25.10 15.83 10.68
CA ASN A 67 -24.73 16.40 9.38
C ASN A 67 -26.01 16.61 8.56
N LEU A 68 -26.57 17.82 8.60
CA LEU A 68 -27.81 18.17 7.89
C LEU A 68 -27.84 19.67 7.53
N PRO A 69 -28.05 20.05 6.26
CA PRO A 69 -28.01 19.20 5.08
C PRO A 69 -26.57 18.88 4.65
N LYS A 70 -26.36 17.71 4.04
CA LYS A 70 -25.15 17.38 3.28
C LYS A 70 -25.51 17.13 1.83
N ALA A 71 -25.22 18.07 0.94
CA ALA A 71 -25.45 17.98 -0.49
C ALA A 71 -24.12 17.75 -1.23
N SER A 72 -24.06 16.71 -2.07
CA SER A 72 -22.90 16.34 -2.87
C SER A 72 -23.28 16.29 -4.34
N LEU A 73 -22.72 17.19 -5.14
CA LEU A 73 -22.86 17.24 -6.59
C LEU A 73 -21.58 16.65 -7.21
N ASN A 74 -21.73 15.67 -8.11
CA ASN A 74 -20.64 15.08 -8.84
C ASN A 74 -20.90 15.13 -10.35
N VAL A 75 -19.96 15.72 -11.08
CA VAL A 75 -19.97 15.84 -12.54
C VAL A 75 -18.82 15.00 -13.09
N PRO A 76 -19.11 13.87 -13.75
CA PRO A 76 -18.11 13.06 -14.43
C PRO A 76 -17.33 13.84 -15.47
N ARG A 77 -16.16 13.34 -15.84
CA ARG A 77 -15.27 14.00 -16.80
C ARG A 77 -15.99 14.39 -18.10
N PHE A 78 -15.91 15.66 -18.46
CA PHE A 78 -16.39 16.23 -19.72
C PHE A 78 -15.27 17.00 -20.42
N PHE A 79 -15.46 17.31 -21.70
CA PHE A 79 -14.46 17.97 -22.54
C PHE A 79 -14.99 19.35 -22.96
N PRO A 80 -14.78 20.41 -22.14
CA PRO A 80 -15.41 21.71 -22.36
C PRO A 80 -15.07 22.35 -23.70
N LEU A 81 -13.90 22.04 -24.25
CA LEU A 81 -13.39 22.64 -25.48
C LEU A 81 -13.58 21.73 -26.71
N LYS A 82 -14.24 20.57 -26.56
CA LYS A 82 -14.43 19.63 -27.66
C LYS A 82 -15.42 20.18 -28.67
N THR A 83 -14.97 20.35 -29.90
CA THR A 83 -15.81 20.76 -31.03
C THR A 83 -16.33 19.54 -31.83
N ASN A 84 -17.42 19.74 -32.59
CA ASN A 84 -18.03 18.71 -33.44
C ASN A 84 -17.68 18.90 -34.93
N ASP A 85 -16.61 19.62 -35.24
CA ASP A 85 -16.18 19.96 -36.61
C ASP A 85 -15.45 18.82 -37.34
N GLY A 86 -15.29 17.66 -36.68
CA GLY A 86 -14.59 16.48 -37.19
C GLY A 86 -13.06 16.57 -37.16
N LYS A 87 -12.47 17.70 -36.76
CA LYS A 87 -11.01 17.92 -36.72
C LYS A 87 -10.51 17.88 -35.27
N SER A 88 -9.94 16.74 -34.85
CA SER A 88 -9.41 16.62 -33.48
C SER A 88 -8.17 17.50 -33.25
N GLN A 89 -8.34 18.55 -32.47
CA GLN A 89 -7.29 19.43 -31.97
C GLN A 89 -6.79 18.99 -30.59
N TRP A 90 -5.67 19.58 -30.13
CA TRP A 90 -5.12 19.27 -28.81
C TRP A 90 -6.03 19.74 -27.66
N TYR A 91 -6.77 20.83 -27.87
CA TYR A 91 -7.69 21.37 -26.86
C TYR A 91 -8.97 20.54 -26.70
N ASP A 92 -9.41 19.79 -27.73
CA ASP A 92 -10.55 18.86 -27.62
C ASP A 92 -10.30 17.75 -26.59
N LYS A 93 -9.03 17.52 -26.23
CA LYS A 93 -8.60 16.50 -25.25
C LYS A 93 -8.49 17.03 -23.83
N VAL A 94 -8.70 18.34 -23.62
CA VAL A 94 -8.77 18.96 -22.30
C VAL A 94 -10.04 18.45 -21.62
N GLY A 95 -9.85 17.56 -20.65
CA GLY A 95 -10.92 17.00 -19.85
C GLY A 95 -10.96 17.63 -18.47
N MET A 96 -12.16 17.95 -18.02
CA MET A 96 -12.45 18.55 -16.71
C MET A 96 -13.44 17.66 -15.96
N ASN A 97 -13.23 17.46 -14.67
CA ASN A 97 -14.26 16.95 -13.77
C ASN A 97 -14.58 18.00 -12.71
N TYR A 98 -15.73 17.87 -12.07
CA TYR A 98 -16.14 18.80 -11.03
C TYR A 98 -16.95 18.07 -9.98
N SER A 99 -16.64 18.31 -8.71
CA SER A 99 -17.50 17.89 -7.60
C SER A 99 -17.60 19.00 -6.57
N SER A 100 -18.76 19.09 -5.93
CA SER A 100 -19.04 20.05 -4.87
C SER A 100 -19.72 19.33 -3.71
N VAL A 101 -19.31 19.62 -2.49
CA VAL A 101 -19.95 19.14 -1.27
C VAL A 101 -20.28 20.34 -0.39
N ALA A 102 -21.56 20.58 -0.16
CA ALA A 102 -22.04 21.50 0.86
C ALA A 102 -22.45 20.69 2.08
N GLU A 103 -22.00 21.09 3.26
CA GLU A 103 -22.29 20.38 4.51
C GLU A 103 -22.55 21.39 5.63
N GLY A 104 -23.68 21.23 6.31
CA GLY A 104 -23.91 21.73 7.66
C GLY A 104 -23.72 20.61 8.67
N ARG A 105 -23.03 20.87 9.77
CA ARG A 105 -22.75 19.93 10.84
C ARG A 105 -22.94 20.60 12.18
N VAL A 106 -23.65 19.96 13.09
CA VAL A 106 -23.71 20.33 14.50
C VAL A 106 -23.13 19.17 15.30
N LYS A 107 -22.17 19.45 16.19
CA LYS A 107 -21.59 18.43 17.08
C LYS A 107 -21.47 19.02 18.48
N GLY A 108 -21.95 18.28 19.47
CA GLY A 108 -21.91 18.73 20.86
C GLY A 108 -22.31 17.65 21.85
N ASN A 109 -22.54 18.09 23.08
CA ASN A 109 -23.11 17.27 24.14
C ASN A 109 -24.54 17.74 24.43
N LEU A 110 -25.51 16.83 24.37
CA LEU A 110 -26.92 17.16 24.59
C LEU A 110 -27.19 17.70 26.00
N GLY A 111 -26.49 17.20 27.02
CA GLY A 111 -26.66 17.65 28.40
C GLY A 111 -26.21 19.09 28.59
N SER A 112 -25.02 19.44 28.08
CA SER A 112 -24.50 20.81 28.13
C SER A 112 -25.40 21.79 27.39
N ILE A 113 -25.73 21.50 26.12
CA ILE A 113 -26.59 22.36 25.30
C ILE A 113 -27.98 22.54 25.94
N ASN A 114 -28.56 21.48 26.50
CA ASN A 114 -29.87 21.59 27.17
C ASN A 114 -29.79 22.44 28.45
N THR A 115 -28.68 22.36 29.18
CA THR A 115 -28.47 23.18 30.38
C THR A 115 -28.38 24.66 29.99
N ASP A 116 -27.63 24.99 28.93
CA ASP A 116 -27.48 26.37 28.46
C ASP A 116 -28.81 26.94 27.96
N LEU A 117 -29.59 26.14 27.19
CA LEU A 117 -30.94 26.52 26.73
C LEU A 117 -31.93 26.76 27.86
N ASP A 118 -31.90 25.95 28.93
CA ASP A 118 -32.86 26.05 30.03
C ASP A 118 -32.48 27.13 31.06
N SER A 119 -31.19 27.38 31.27
CA SER A 119 -30.69 28.16 32.42
C SER A 119 -30.03 29.50 32.05
N THR A 120 -29.65 29.73 30.79
CA THR A 120 -29.03 30.98 30.35
C THR A 120 -30.08 31.90 29.72
N ALA A 121 -30.37 33.02 30.39
CA ALA A 121 -31.37 33.98 29.90
C ALA A 121 -30.99 34.53 28.52
N GLY A 122 -31.88 34.33 27.53
CA GLY A 122 -31.69 34.80 26.15
C GLY A 122 -30.87 33.87 25.26
N TYR A 123 -30.38 32.74 25.78
CA TYR A 123 -29.70 31.72 24.97
C TYR A 123 -30.72 30.93 24.15
N ASP A 124 -30.54 30.90 22.84
CA ASP A 124 -31.48 30.24 21.93
C ASP A 124 -30.78 29.28 20.96
N PHE A 125 -31.56 28.70 20.05
CA PHE A 125 -31.02 27.77 19.05
C PHE A 125 -30.04 28.44 18.07
N SER A 126 -30.12 29.75 17.87
CA SER A 126 -29.17 30.49 17.05
C SER A 126 -27.79 30.56 17.71
N ASP A 127 -27.74 30.71 19.04
CA ASP A 127 -26.50 30.62 19.80
C ASP A 127 -25.90 29.21 19.72
N VAL A 128 -26.73 28.16 19.84
CA VAL A 128 -26.29 26.76 19.67
C VAL A 128 -25.69 26.55 18.28
N LEU A 129 -26.31 27.07 17.22
CA LEU A 129 -25.79 26.97 15.86
C LEU A 129 -24.49 27.78 15.67
N ARG A 130 -24.32 28.90 16.37
CA ARG A 130 -23.10 29.70 16.33
C ARG A 130 -21.93 28.99 17.03
N GLU A 131 -22.19 28.35 18.16
CA GLU A 131 -21.15 27.72 19.00
C GLU A 131 -20.80 26.29 18.56
N TYR A 132 -21.82 25.50 18.22
CA TYR A 132 -21.67 24.07 17.92
C TYR A 132 -21.88 23.75 16.44
N GLY A 133 -22.41 24.69 15.67
CA GLY A 133 -22.65 24.56 14.25
C GLY A 133 -21.43 24.92 13.41
N GLN A 134 -21.22 24.15 12.36
CA GLN A 134 -20.22 24.37 11.34
C GLN A 134 -20.88 24.20 9.98
N TYR A 135 -20.54 25.07 9.04
CA TYR A 135 -21.07 24.97 7.68
C TYR A 135 -19.99 25.37 6.68
N GLY A 136 -20.11 24.85 5.47
CA GLY A 136 -19.21 25.22 4.39
C GLY A 136 -19.52 24.50 3.09
N VAL A 137 -18.91 24.98 2.01
CA VAL A 137 -18.96 24.34 0.70
C VAL A 137 -17.55 24.03 0.21
N LYS A 138 -17.29 22.83 -0.31
CA LYS A 138 -16.01 22.45 -0.92
C LYS A 138 -16.24 22.12 -2.38
N HIS A 139 -15.54 22.82 -3.25
CA HIS A 139 -15.47 22.55 -4.69
C HIS A 139 -14.12 21.92 -5.01
N THR A 140 -14.14 20.91 -5.87
CA THR A 140 -12.92 20.29 -6.41
C THR A 140 -13.08 20.10 -7.91
N THR A 141 -12.11 20.59 -8.66
CA THR A 141 -12.01 20.35 -10.10
C THR A 141 -10.60 19.86 -10.43
N SER A 142 -10.51 18.98 -11.42
CA SER A 142 -9.23 18.65 -12.04
C SER A 142 -9.36 18.79 -13.54
N VAL A 143 -8.37 19.45 -14.13
CA VAL A 143 -8.26 19.66 -15.56
C VAL A 143 -7.02 18.92 -16.03
N SER A 144 -7.14 18.10 -17.06
CA SER A 144 -5.99 17.37 -17.61
C SER A 144 -6.14 17.20 -19.11
N THR A 145 -5.02 17.20 -19.82
CA THR A 145 -4.98 16.87 -21.24
C THR A 145 -3.90 15.83 -21.55
N ASN A 146 -4.03 15.20 -22.71
CA ASN A 146 -3.04 14.28 -23.25
C ASN A 146 -2.80 14.67 -24.71
N GLY A 147 -1.60 15.16 -24.98
CA GLY A 147 -1.16 15.57 -26.31
C GLY A 147 0.09 14.83 -26.74
N LYS A 148 0.28 14.70 -28.05
CA LYS A 148 1.58 14.32 -28.61
C LYS A 148 2.28 15.58 -29.11
N ILE A 149 3.45 15.87 -28.56
CA ILE A 149 4.38 16.88 -29.06
C ILE A 149 5.28 16.19 -30.09
N LEU A 150 5.43 16.80 -31.26
CA LEU A 150 6.26 16.28 -32.37
C LEU A 150 5.96 14.81 -32.74
N LYS A 151 4.72 14.33 -32.55
CA LYS A 151 4.26 12.94 -32.78
C LYS A 151 4.88 11.84 -31.90
N TYR A 152 5.99 12.09 -31.21
CA TYR A 152 6.74 11.08 -30.44
C TYR A 152 6.66 11.26 -28.93
N ILE A 153 6.58 12.50 -28.44
CA ILE A 153 6.59 12.81 -27.01
C ILE A 153 5.16 12.94 -26.54
N THR A 154 4.74 12.08 -25.61
CA THR A 154 3.45 12.20 -24.95
C THR A 154 3.58 13.20 -23.81
N PHE A 155 2.84 14.30 -23.87
CA PHE A 155 2.77 15.34 -22.86
C PHE A 155 1.43 15.32 -22.15
N ASN A 156 1.47 15.30 -20.82
CA ASN A 156 0.32 15.15 -19.95
C ASN A 156 0.36 16.21 -18.84
N PRO A 157 -0.07 17.45 -19.13
CA PRO A 157 -0.28 18.46 -18.12
C PRO A 157 -1.63 18.24 -17.42
N SER A 158 -1.64 18.51 -16.12
CA SER A 158 -2.82 18.49 -15.29
C SER A 158 -2.73 19.53 -14.18
N THR A 159 -3.89 20.01 -13.75
CA THR A 159 -4.02 20.84 -12.56
C THR A 159 -5.18 20.32 -11.72
N ASN A 160 -4.99 20.33 -10.41
CA ASN A 160 -6.06 20.11 -9.44
C ASN A 160 -6.30 21.43 -8.72
N TYR A 161 -7.57 21.80 -8.54
CA TYR A 161 -7.97 23.00 -7.84
C TYR A 161 -9.10 22.67 -6.87
N THR A 162 -8.92 23.09 -5.63
CA THR A 162 -9.88 22.97 -4.53
C THR A 162 -10.21 24.37 -4.03
N GLU A 163 -11.49 24.67 -3.89
CA GLU A 163 -11.95 25.91 -3.27
C GLU A 163 -12.93 25.57 -2.16
N ARG A 164 -12.73 26.18 -0.98
CA ARG A 164 -13.59 26.02 0.19
C ARG A 164 -14.23 27.36 0.48
N TRP A 165 -15.55 27.38 0.58
CA TRP A 165 -16.31 28.53 1.01
C TRP A 165 -16.66 28.38 2.48
N TYR A 166 -16.25 29.38 3.23
CA TYR A 166 -16.58 29.59 4.63
C TYR A 166 -17.30 30.92 4.76
N PHE A 167 -18.14 31.05 5.78
CA PHE A 167 -18.87 32.30 6.04
C PHE A 167 -18.43 32.99 7.34
N GLN A 168 -17.30 32.52 7.88
CA GLN A 168 -16.59 33.12 8.98
C GLN A 168 -15.11 32.77 8.89
N GLN A 169 -14.25 33.47 9.63
CA GLN A 169 -12.85 33.14 9.85
C GLN A 169 -12.43 33.58 11.25
N TYR A 170 -11.43 32.92 11.84
CA TYR A 170 -10.89 33.35 13.11
C TYR A 170 -9.88 34.50 12.96
N ASP A 171 -9.91 35.40 13.93
CA ASP A 171 -8.90 36.40 14.15
C ASP A 171 -8.17 36.15 15.47
N TYR A 172 -6.86 36.10 15.38
CA TYR A 172 -5.97 35.81 16.48
C TYR A 172 -5.33 37.09 17.00
N ALA A 173 -5.10 37.17 18.30
CA ALA A 173 -4.16 38.12 18.88
C ALA A 173 -3.10 37.38 19.70
N PHE A 174 -1.90 37.93 19.71
CA PHE A 174 -0.79 37.37 20.45
C PHE A 174 -0.85 37.75 21.93
N ASP A 175 -0.77 36.75 22.80
CA ASP A 175 -0.62 36.91 24.24
C ASP A 175 0.85 36.68 24.62
N SER A 176 1.52 37.75 25.04
CA SER A 176 2.93 37.72 25.43
C SER A 176 3.19 37.02 26.75
N ALA A 177 2.20 36.93 27.66
CA ALA A 177 2.35 36.23 28.93
C ALA A 177 2.29 34.71 28.75
N LEU A 178 1.48 34.23 27.80
CA LEU A 178 1.34 32.82 27.46
C LEU A 178 2.24 32.37 26.30
N ASN A 179 2.96 33.33 25.68
CA ASN A 179 3.78 33.15 24.49
C ASN A 179 3.04 32.39 23.37
N LYS A 180 1.77 32.72 23.15
CA LYS A 180 0.91 32.07 22.16
C LYS A 180 -0.17 33.01 21.66
N ALA A 181 -0.65 32.80 20.44
CA ALA A 181 -1.83 33.50 19.95
C ALA A 181 -3.11 32.73 20.32
N SER A 182 -4.16 33.47 20.65
CA SER A 182 -5.48 32.92 20.95
C SER A 182 -6.51 33.59 20.05
N VAL A 183 -7.62 32.89 19.79
CA VAL A 183 -8.74 33.47 19.01
C VAL A 183 -9.35 34.58 19.86
N VAL A 184 -9.34 35.80 19.34
CA VAL A 184 -9.94 36.97 20.00
C VAL A 184 -11.28 37.32 19.37
N ASP A 185 -11.45 37.04 18.07
CA ASP A 185 -12.71 37.30 17.38
C ASP A 185 -12.99 36.26 16.28
N THR A 186 -14.27 36.14 15.91
CA THR A 186 -14.75 35.40 14.74
C THR A 186 -15.36 36.40 13.77
N ILE A 187 -14.63 36.68 12.69
CA ILE A 187 -15.05 37.62 11.66
C ILE A 187 -16.04 36.90 10.75
N ASN A 188 -17.29 37.36 10.73
CA ASN A 188 -18.31 36.88 9.81
C ASN A 188 -18.12 37.49 8.41
N GLY A 189 -18.29 36.69 7.36
CA GLY A 189 -18.12 37.14 5.99
C GLY A 189 -17.85 35.99 5.03
N PHE A 190 -18.02 36.20 3.72
CA PHE A 190 -17.72 35.17 2.74
C PHE A 190 -16.21 35.07 2.49
N HIS A 191 -15.63 33.91 2.81
CA HIS A 191 -14.21 33.62 2.65
C HIS A 191 -14.00 32.42 1.72
N ALA A 192 -13.27 32.64 0.63
CA ALA A 192 -12.95 31.60 -0.36
C ALA A 192 -11.49 31.15 -0.24
N VAL A 193 -11.29 29.97 0.33
CA VAL A 193 -9.97 29.37 0.56
C VAL A 193 -9.62 28.41 -0.57
N ARG A 194 -8.65 28.80 -1.39
CA ARG A 194 -8.25 28.13 -2.62
C ARG A 194 -6.90 27.44 -2.48
N ASP A 195 -6.81 26.22 -2.98
CA ASP A 195 -5.55 25.51 -3.18
C ASP A 195 -5.50 24.81 -4.52
N PHE A 196 -4.31 24.75 -5.09
CA PHE A 196 -4.09 24.10 -6.36
C PHE A 196 -2.70 23.50 -6.46
N GLY A 197 -2.59 22.52 -7.35
CA GLY A 197 -1.33 21.92 -7.75
C GLY A 197 -1.29 21.80 -9.27
N VAL A 198 -0.10 21.98 -9.84
CA VAL A 198 0.16 21.78 -11.25
C VAL A 198 1.09 20.60 -11.40
N SER A 199 0.79 19.72 -12.34
CA SER A 199 1.68 18.63 -12.73
C SER A 199 1.79 18.54 -14.24
N ALA A 200 2.96 18.17 -14.71
CA ALA A 200 3.22 18.01 -16.12
C ALA A 200 4.18 16.85 -16.32
N SER A 201 3.78 15.85 -17.11
CA SER A 201 4.66 14.73 -17.42
C SER A 201 4.90 14.58 -18.91
N MET A 202 6.12 14.21 -19.25
CA MET A 202 6.55 13.89 -20.60
C MET A 202 7.12 12.48 -20.63
N ASN A 203 6.79 11.71 -21.66
CA ASN A 203 7.42 10.43 -21.92
C ASN A 203 7.51 10.15 -23.42
N THR A 204 8.53 9.38 -23.80
CA THR A 204 8.70 8.88 -25.18
C THR A 204 9.22 7.44 -25.12
N LYS A 205 9.13 6.72 -26.24
CA LYS A 205 9.71 5.37 -26.39
C LYS A 205 10.73 5.39 -27.52
N ILE A 206 11.95 5.01 -27.20
CA ILE A 206 13.08 4.91 -28.11
C ILE A 206 13.37 3.42 -28.32
N TYR A 207 13.52 3.01 -29.57
CA TYR A 207 13.81 1.62 -29.94
C TYR A 207 15.17 1.54 -30.62
N GLY A 208 16.06 0.71 -30.09
CA GLY A 208 17.29 0.26 -30.76
C GLY A 208 17.19 -1.22 -31.10
N THR A 209 17.51 -1.61 -32.33
CA THR A 209 17.57 -3.03 -32.73
C THR A 209 18.90 -3.30 -33.40
N PHE A 210 19.69 -4.17 -32.79
CA PHE A 210 20.99 -4.62 -33.29
C PHE A 210 20.84 -6.02 -33.85
N GLN A 211 21.21 -6.22 -35.12
CA GLN A 211 21.11 -7.52 -35.79
C GLN A 211 22.50 -8.16 -35.88
N PHE A 212 22.56 -9.48 -35.72
CA PHE A 212 23.78 -10.25 -35.75
C PHE A 212 23.70 -11.28 -36.87
N THR A 213 24.72 -11.32 -37.73
CA THR A 213 24.79 -12.27 -38.84
C THR A 213 25.33 -13.63 -38.40
N LYS A 214 26.26 -13.64 -37.45
CA LYS A 214 26.91 -14.84 -36.93
C LYS A 214 26.40 -15.22 -35.54
N GLY A 215 26.33 -16.52 -35.28
CA GLY A 215 25.95 -17.07 -33.98
C GLY A 215 24.45 -17.36 -33.81
N PRO A 216 24.06 -17.90 -32.64
CA PRO A 216 22.70 -18.32 -32.33
C PRO A 216 21.77 -17.12 -32.06
N VAL A 217 22.30 -16.01 -31.55
CA VAL A 217 21.57 -14.75 -31.40
C VAL A 217 21.50 -14.05 -32.75
N LYS A 218 20.30 -13.71 -33.21
CA LYS A 218 20.05 -13.03 -34.49
C LYS A 218 19.73 -11.55 -34.33
N ALA A 219 19.12 -11.16 -33.22
CA ALA A 219 18.87 -9.76 -32.92
C ALA A 219 18.79 -9.49 -31.42
N VAL A 220 19.21 -8.29 -31.01
CA VAL A 220 18.99 -7.72 -29.69
C VAL A 220 18.18 -6.45 -29.88
N ARG A 221 17.03 -6.35 -29.22
CA ARG A 221 16.19 -5.15 -29.18
C ARG A 221 16.27 -4.53 -27.79
N HIS A 222 16.63 -3.25 -27.75
CA HIS A 222 16.60 -2.43 -26.55
C HIS A 222 15.49 -1.37 -26.69
N MET A 223 14.59 -1.34 -25.71
CA MET A 223 13.54 -0.34 -25.61
C MET A 223 13.85 0.55 -24.41
N ILE A 224 13.98 1.85 -24.66
CA ILE A 224 14.25 2.87 -23.65
C ILE A 224 13.02 3.77 -23.55
N THR A 225 12.46 3.92 -22.34
CA THR A 225 11.33 4.79 -22.07
C THR A 225 11.73 5.85 -21.05
N PRO A 226 12.30 7.00 -21.49
CA PRO A 226 12.52 8.12 -20.61
C PRO A 226 11.19 8.78 -20.24
N ARG A 227 11.06 9.17 -18.97
CA ARG A 227 9.93 9.91 -18.43
C ARG A 227 10.43 10.97 -17.46
N ALA A 228 9.95 12.20 -17.65
CA ALA A 228 10.13 13.30 -16.71
C ALA A 228 8.75 13.77 -16.23
N SER A 229 8.60 14.06 -14.95
CA SER A 229 7.36 14.63 -14.40
C SER A 229 7.66 15.75 -13.41
N LEU A 230 7.15 16.93 -13.70
CA LEU A 230 7.12 18.08 -12.80
C LEU A 230 5.83 18.00 -11.97
N ASN A 231 5.93 18.22 -10.67
CA ASN A 231 4.81 18.51 -9.79
C ASN A 231 5.16 19.78 -9.01
N TYR A 232 4.20 20.69 -8.88
CA TYR A 232 4.37 21.93 -8.14
C TYR A 232 3.09 22.31 -7.40
N ARG A 233 3.26 22.71 -6.15
CA ARG A 233 2.23 23.24 -5.25
C ARG A 233 2.82 24.51 -4.62
N PRO A 234 2.17 25.67 -4.76
CA PRO A 234 2.59 26.90 -4.10
C PRO A 234 2.60 26.78 -2.57
N ASP A 235 3.30 27.70 -1.91
CA ASP A 235 3.15 27.90 -0.47
C ASP A 235 1.84 28.65 -0.18
N PHE A 236 0.88 27.96 0.43
CA PHE A 236 -0.38 28.57 0.87
C PHE A 236 -0.31 29.22 2.26
N GLY A 237 0.87 29.17 2.89
CA GLY A 237 1.23 29.94 4.06
C GLY A 237 1.68 31.37 3.75
N ASP A 238 1.91 31.70 2.48
CA ASP A 238 2.29 33.04 2.06
C ASP A 238 1.22 34.07 2.47
N PRO A 239 1.61 35.24 3.05
CA PRO A 239 0.68 36.28 3.47
C PRO A 239 -0.27 36.75 2.35
N PHE A 240 0.11 36.63 1.08
CA PHE A 240 -0.73 36.91 -0.08
C PHE A 240 -2.08 36.18 -0.03
N TRP A 241 -2.11 34.95 0.47
CA TRP A 241 -3.35 34.16 0.55
C TRP A 241 -4.24 34.54 1.73
N GLY A 242 -3.67 35.14 2.77
CA GLY A 242 -4.41 35.51 3.99
C GLY A 242 -4.97 34.33 4.79
N TYR A 243 -4.51 33.10 4.55
CA TYR A 243 -5.02 31.92 5.28
C TYR A 243 -4.43 31.75 6.68
N TYR A 244 -3.27 32.37 6.92
CA TYR A 244 -2.53 32.31 8.17
C TYR A 244 -2.30 33.73 8.70
N GLN A 245 -2.33 33.88 10.02
CA GLN A 245 -1.76 35.03 10.73
C GLN A 245 -0.39 34.67 11.26
N THR A 246 0.56 35.57 11.06
CA THR A 246 1.93 35.44 11.55
C THR A 246 2.10 36.35 12.76
N PHE A 247 2.65 35.80 13.83
CA PHE A 247 3.09 36.54 15.02
C PHE A 247 4.56 36.21 15.28
N LEU A 248 5.22 37.03 16.09
CA LEU A 248 6.53 36.71 16.63
C LEU A 248 6.34 36.24 18.07
N ASP A 249 7.01 35.15 18.45
CA ASP A 249 7.09 34.72 19.83
C ASP A 249 8.02 35.64 20.65
N THR A 250 8.15 35.40 21.95
CA THR A 250 9.05 36.18 22.83
C THR A 250 10.54 36.05 22.50
N LEU A 251 10.92 35.17 21.57
CA LEU A 251 12.28 34.91 21.10
C LEU A 251 12.45 35.27 19.60
N ASP A 252 11.52 36.05 19.05
CA ASP A 252 11.48 36.49 17.64
C ASP A 252 11.32 35.34 16.61
N ASN A 253 10.80 34.19 17.02
CA ASN A 253 10.43 33.13 16.08
C ASN A 253 9.03 33.36 15.50
N GLU A 254 8.87 33.11 14.21
CA GLU A 254 7.58 33.22 13.54
C GLU A 254 6.61 32.10 13.95
N LEU A 255 5.47 32.49 14.51
CA LEU A 255 4.34 31.62 14.81
C LEU A 255 3.23 31.80 13.79
N PHE A 256 2.68 30.71 13.28
CA PHE A 256 1.67 30.73 12.22
C PHE A 256 0.37 30.12 12.70
N TYR A 257 -0.69 30.92 12.69
CA TYR A 257 -2.01 30.52 13.13
C TYR A 257 -2.98 30.46 11.95
N ASN A 258 -3.56 29.29 11.73
CA ASN A 258 -4.50 29.05 10.65
C ASN A 258 -5.88 29.61 11.00
N ARG A 259 -6.37 30.56 10.20
CA ARG A 259 -7.67 31.22 10.38
C ARG A 259 -8.88 30.27 10.27
N TYR A 260 -8.68 29.05 9.77
CA TYR A 260 -9.73 28.04 9.54
C TYR A 260 -9.53 26.77 10.36
N THR A 261 -8.79 26.86 11.46
CA THR A 261 -8.56 25.70 12.35
C THR A 261 -9.88 25.13 12.86
N GLY A 262 -10.10 23.83 12.69
CA GLY A 262 -11.33 23.17 13.14
C GLY A 262 -12.54 23.30 12.20
N PHE A 263 -12.44 24.05 11.10
CA PHE A 263 -13.51 24.17 10.10
C PHE A 263 -13.69 22.87 9.31
N LEU A 264 -14.89 22.63 8.77
CA LEU A 264 -15.29 21.36 8.15
C LEU A 264 -14.31 20.79 7.12
N TYR A 265 -13.73 21.65 6.28
CA TYR A 265 -12.86 21.24 5.18
C TYR A 265 -11.39 21.66 5.37
N GLY A 266 -11.06 22.22 6.54
CA GLY A 266 -9.73 22.75 6.87
C GLY A 266 -9.23 23.84 5.91
N SER A 267 -7.92 24.03 5.88
CA SER A 267 -7.23 24.92 4.96
C SER A 267 -6.07 24.18 4.28
N PRO A 268 -5.51 24.70 3.17
CA PRO A 268 -4.27 24.16 2.65
C PRO A 268 -3.11 24.35 3.62
N GLY A 269 -2.30 23.31 3.79
CA GLY A 269 -1.06 23.40 4.55
C GLY A 269 -0.03 24.35 3.93
N ARG A 270 0.85 24.86 4.80
CA ARG A 270 2.00 25.71 4.50
C ARG A 270 3.13 24.93 3.82
N GLY A 271 4.03 25.66 3.18
CA GLY A 271 5.19 25.15 2.47
C GLY A 271 4.92 24.98 0.98
N SER A 272 5.87 25.47 0.18
CA SER A 272 5.95 25.13 -1.23
C SER A 272 6.41 23.68 -1.39
N ASN A 273 5.85 22.95 -2.35
CA ASN A 273 6.35 21.64 -2.73
C ASN A 273 6.49 21.59 -4.25
N GLY A 274 7.72 21.42 -4.71
CA GLY A 274 8.03 21.27 -6.13
C GLY A 274 8.98 20.11 -6.34
N SER A 275 8.73 19.27 -7.33
CA SER A 275 9.64 18.18 -7.63
C SER A 275 9.65 17.80 -9.12
N ILE A 276 10.83 17.46 -9.63
CA ILE A 276 11.03 16.90 -10.97
C ILE A 276 11.48 15.46 -10.82
N SER A 277 10.59 14.52 -11.09
CA SER A 277 10.92 13.10 -11.08
C SER A 277 11.41 12.65 -12.44
N LEU A 278 12.59 12.04 -12.48
CA LEU A 278 13.21 11.50 -13.68
C LEU A 278 13.20 9.97 -13.59
N ASN A 279 12.75 9.32 -14.65
CA ASN A 279 12.65 7.88 -14.75
C ASN A 279 13.17 7.44 -16.11
N LEU A 280 14.06 6.44 -16.13
CA LEU A 280 14.56 5.81 -17.33
C LEU A 280 14.28 4.32 -17.23
N ASP A 281 13.29 3.84 -17.98
CA ASP A 281 12.96 2.41 -18.03
C ASP A 281 13.60 1.75 -19.26
N ASN A 282 14.25 0.62 -19.06
CA ASN A 282 14.94 -0.13 -20.10
C ASN A 282 14.42 -1.57 -20.14
N ASN A 283 14.18 -2.07 -21.34
CA ASN A 283 13.85 -3.48 -21.57
C ASN A 283 14.71 -4.01 -22.72
N VAL A 284 15.32 -5.18 -22.51
CA VAL A 284 16.19 -5.83 -23.49
C VAL A 284 15.64 -7.21 -23.82
N GLU A 285 15.36 -7.41 -25.10
CA GLU A 285 14.86 -8.65 -25.66
C GLU A 285 15.82 -9.17 -26.72
N ILE A 286 16.00 -10.48 -26.78
CA ILE A 286 16.81 -11.14 -27.81
C ILE A 286 15.96 -12.05 -28.66
N LYS A 287 16.36 -12.21 -29.92
CA LYS A 287 15.85 -13.22 -30.83
C LYS A 287 16.98 -14.19 -31.13
N MET A 288 16.80 -15.47 -30.85
CA MET A 288 17.82 -16.50 -31.05
C MET A 288 17.22 -17.79 -31.60
N VAL A 289 18.05 -18.57 -32.31
CA VAL A 289 17.67 -19.90 -32.84
C VAL A 289 17.28 -20.82 -31.67
N ALA A 290 16.15 -21.51 -31.82
CA ALA A 290 15.65 -22.48 -30.84
C ALA A 290 16.68 -23.57 -30.59
N ARG A 291 16.94 -23.89 -29.32
CA ARG A 291 17.82 -25.01 -28.97
C ARG A 291 17.09 -26.33 -29.19
N GLY A 292 17.67 -27.23 -29.98
CA GLY A 292 17.16 -28.59 -30.22
C GLY A 292 16.22 -28.73 -31.41
N ASP A 293 16.01 -27.66 -32.18
CA ASP A 293 15.23 -27.71 -33.42
C ASP A 293 16.14 -27.53 -34.64
N THR A 294 16.04 -28.46 -35.60
CA THR A 294 16.78 -28.42 -36.87
C THR A 294 16.10 -27.54 -37.92
N THR A 295 14.88 -27.05 -37.67
CA THR A 295 14.12 -26.18 -38.58
C THR A 295 14.60 -24.72 -38.60
N GLY A 296 15.45 -24.32 -37.65
CA GLY A 296 15.94 -22.94 -37.56
C GLY A 296 14.94 -21.93 -36.97
N GLU A 297 13.89 -22.39 -36.28
CA GLU A 297 12.88 -21.53 -35.66
C GLU A 297 13.52 -20.50 -34.69
N LEU A 298 13.05 -19.26 -34.72
CA LEU A 298 13.59 -18.17 -33.91
C LEU A 298 12.72 -17.92 -32.67
N THR A 299 13.28 -18.15 -31.50
CA THR A 299 12.67 -17.86 -30.20
C THR A 299 12.99 -16.44 -29.73
N LYS A 300 11.99 -15.78 -29.14
CA LYS A 300 12.15 -14.46 -28.51
C LYS A 300 12.24 -14.63 -26.99
N ILE A 301 13.32 -14.12 -26.39
CA ILE A 301 13.59 -14.21 -24.96
C ILE A 301 13.79 -12.80 -24.41
N LYS A 302 13.15 -12.48 -23.27
CA LYS A 302 13.40 -11.23 -22.55
C LYS A 302 14.58 -11.45 -21.62
N LEU A 303 15.71 -10.77 -21.87
CA LEU A 303 16.87 -10.84 -20.98
C LEU A 303 16.70 -9.91 -19.78
N LEU A 304 16.14 -8.74 -20.02
CA LEU A 304 15.91 -7.73 -18.99
C LEU A 304 14.48 -7.24 -19.17
N GLU A 305 13.56 -7.75 -18.36
CA GLU A 305 12.14 -7.40 -18.46
C GLU A 305 11.90 -5.95 -18.04
N ARG A 306 12.71 -5.49 -17.07
CA ARG A 306 12.72 -4.13 -16.57
C ARG A 306 14.09 -3.78 -16.01
N PHE A 307 14.63 -2.64 -16.39
CA PHE A 307 15.74 -1.97 -15.71
C PHE A 307 15.43 -0.49 -15.63
N ASN A 308 14.98 -0.08 -14.45
CA ASN A 308 14.53 1.26 -14.17
C ASN A 308 15.56 2.00 -13.32
N ILE A 309 15.93 3.19 -13.78
CA ILE A 309 16.68 4.17 -13.01
C ILE A 309 15.72 5.30 -12.68
N SER A 310 15.61 5.67 -11.41
CA SER A 310 14.74 6.76 -10.99
C SER A 310 15.41 7.66 -9.96
N THR A 311 15.17 8.96 -10.07
CA THR A 311 15.56 9.97 -9.08
C THR A 311 14.52 11.09 -9.07
N ASN A 312 14.60 11.97 -8.08
CA ASN A 312 13.70 13.10 -7.94
C ASN A 312 14.48 14.34 -7.53
N TYR A 313 14.27 15.46 -8.22
CA TYR A 313 14.86 16.76 -7.89
C TYR A 313 13.84 17.62 -7.15
N ASN A 314 14.05 17.85 -5.85
CA ASN A 314 13.26 18.73 -5.02
C ASN A 314 13.59 20.20 -5.34
N LEU A 315 12.59 20.92 -5.85
CA LEU A 315 12.67 22.34 -6.17
C LEU A 315 12.52 23.24 -4.93
N ALA A 316 11.99 22.69 -3.83
CA ALA A 316 11.72 23.42 -2.59
C ALA A 316 12.72 23.09 -1.46
N ALA A 317 13.85 22.44 -1.78
CA ALA A 317 14.88 22.12 -0.78
C ALA A 317 15.60 23.40 -0.31
N GLN A 318 15.57 23.68 0.99
CA GLN A 318 16.26 24.82 1.62
C GLN A 318 17.66 24.46 2.16
N ASP A 319 17.89 23.17 2.40
CA ASP A 319 19.11 22.58 2.95
C ASP A 319 20.19 22.26 1.88
N GLY A 320 19.90 22.55 0.60
CA GLY A 320 20.76 22.23 -0.54
C GLY A 320 20.67 20.78 -1.05
N TYR A 321 19.84 19.93 -0.43
CA TYR A 321 19.64 18.55 -0.89
C TYR A 321 18.53 18.45 -1.94
N ASN A 322 18.73 19.11 -3.08
CA ASN A 322 17.79 19.05 -4.19
C ASN A 322 17.68 17.65 -4.79
N TRP A 323 18.77 16.88 -4.95
CA TRP A 323 18.68 15.54 -5.52
C TRP A 323 18.24 14.49 -4.49
N ASN A 324 17.31 13.62 -4.85
CA ASN A 324 17.02 12.44 -4.07
C ASN A 324 17.92 11.27 -4.49
N ILE A 325 18.03 10.30 -3.58
CA ILE A 325 18.69 9.01 -3.83
C ILE A 325 18.23 8.44 -5.17
N ILE A 326 19.21 8.01 -5.97
CA ILE A 326 19.00 7.31 -7.22
C ILE A 326 18.66 5.86 -6.90
N ARG A 327 17.50 5.43 -7.38
CA ARG A 327 17.01 4.07 -7.22
C ARG A 327 17.14 3.30 -8.53
N LEU A 328 17.78 2.15 -8.45
CA LEU A 328 17.87 1.17 -9.52
C LEU A 328 16.92 0.01 -9.21
N ALA A 329 16.15 -0.43 -10.18
CA ALA A 329 15.33 -1.62 -10.06
C ALA A 329 15.45 -2.45 -11.35
N ALA A 330 15.97 -3.67 -11.23
CA ALA A 330 16.13 -4.60 -12.34
C ALA A 330 15.33 -5.89 -12.10
N GLN A 331 14.71 -6.42 -13.14
CA GLN A 331 13.99 -7.69 -13.10
C GLN A 331 14.24 -8.48 -14.38
N SER A 332 14.45 -9.79 -14.23
CA SER A 332 14.65 -10.72 -15.33
C SER A 332 13.99 -12.06 -15.03
N SER A 333 13.45 -12.68 -16.08
CA SER A 333 12.85 -14.00 -16.02
C SER A 333 13.56 -14.91 -17.03
N LEU A 334 14.33 -15.89 -16.55
CA LEU A 334 15.11 -16.82 -17.35
C LEU A 334 14.46 -18.20 -17.40
N PHE A 335 14.87 -19.02 -18.38
CA PHE A 335 14.44 -20.42 -18.54
C PHE A 335 12.91 -20.61 -18.56
N ASN A 336 12.22 -19.89 -19.45
CA ASN A 336 10.74 -19.88 -19.52
C ASN A 336 10.07 -19.49 -18.20
N LYS A 337 10.59 -18.43 -17.55
CA LYS A 337 10.09 -17.88 -16.28
C LYS A 337 10.24 -18.81 -15.08
N LYS A 338 11.06 -19.85 -15.17
CA LYS A 338 11.38 -20.76 -14.05
C LYS A 338 12.32 -20.12 -13.05
N LEU A 339 13.25 -19.29 -13.51
CA LEU A 339 14.14 -18.50 -12.65
C LEU A 339 13.76 -17.03 -12.76
N ARG A 340 13.39 -16.41 -11.63
CA ARG A 340 13.13 -14.98 -11.54
C ARG A 340 14.24 -14.34 -10.75
N LEU A 341 14.85 -13.32 -11.33
CA LEU A 341 15.89 -12.51 -10.73
C LEU A 341 15.35 -11.10 -10.53
N SER A 342 15.62 -10.52 -9.36
CA SER A 342 15.38 -9.11 -9.12
C SER A 342 16.54 -8.48 -8.39
N TYR A 343 16.80 -7.22 -8.73
CA TYR A 343 17.80 -6.38 -8.13
C TYR A 343 17.18 -5.02 -7.78
N GLN A 344 17.48 -4.50 -6.60
CA GLN A 344 17.10 -3.17 -6.16
C GLN A 344 18.32 -2.50 -5.55
N GLY A 345 18.68 -1.31 -6.04
CA GLY A 345 19.84 -0.57 -5.57
C GLY A 345 19.47 0.86 -5.20
N GLN A 346 20.16 1.41 -4.21
CA GLN A 346 20.05 2.80 -3.78
C GLN A 346 21.43 3.44 -3.75
N PHE A 347 21.55 4.59 -4.40
CA PHE A 347 22.79 5.33 -4.55
C PHE A 347 22.53 6.80 -4.21
N ASP A 348 23.30 7.33 -3.27
CA ASP A 348 23.23 8.72 -2.85
C ASP A 348 24.09 9.59 -3.77
N PRO A 349 23.53 10.65 -4.39
CA PRO A 349 24.34 11.56 -5.19
C PRO A 349 25.26 12.46 -4.38
N TYR A 350 25.06 12.55 -3.07
CA TYR A 350 25.80 13.44 -2.19
C TYR A 350 26.98 12.74 -1.48
N SER A 351 27.97 13.55 -1.11
CA SER A 351 29.18 13.14 -0.40
C SER A 351 28.97 13.12 1.13
N TYR A 352 29.96 12.57 1.82
CA TYR A 352 30.01 12.46 3.27
C TYR A 352 31.30 13.11 3.81
N THR A 353 31.21 13.84 4.92
CA THR A 353 32.37 14.41 5.59
C THR A 353 33.22 13.31 6.24
N LYS A 354 34.42 13.67 6.72
CA LYS A 354 35.27 12.76 7.50
C LYS A 354 34.52 12.13 8.68
N GLU A 355 33.64 12.88 9.33
CA GLU A 355 32.84 12.43 10.48
C GLU A 355 31.67 11.51 10.08
N GLY A 356 31.54 11.16 8.80
CA GLY A 356 30.46 10.33 8.28
C GLY A 356 29.13 11.09 8.11
N ASN A 357 29.14 12.41 8.24
CA ASN A 357 27.94 13.22 8.04
C ASN A 357 27.70 13.46 6.55
N ARG A 358 26.48 13.23 6.08
CA ARG A 358 26.09 13.57 4.71
C ARG A 358 26.15 15.09 4.52
N GLN A 359 26.64 15.58 3.37
CA GLN A 359 26.72 17.02 3.07
C GLN A 359 26.17 17.34 1.67
N PRO A 360 25.64 18.56 1.40
CA PRO A 360 24.98 18.89 0.13
C PRO A 360 25.95 19.17 -1.02
N ILE A 361 27.06 18.41 -1.09
CA ILE A 361 28.06 18.43 -2.16
C ILE A 361 28.00 17.10 -2.91
N LEU A 362 28.15 17.09 -4.23
CA LEU A 362 28.07 15.85 -5.00
C LEU A 362 29.24 14.90 -4.67
N ALA A 363 28.95 13.60 -4.55
CA ALA A 363 29.97 12.57 -4.34
C ALA A 363 31.09 12.64 -5.38
N ALA A 364 30.71 12.92 -6.63
CA ALA A 364 31.63 13.01 -7.75
C ALA A 364 32.64 14.16 -7.63
N SER A 365 32.26 15.30 -7.02
CA SER A 365 33.17 16.44 -6.84
C SER A 365 34.15 16.22 -5.70
N GLU A 366 33.80 15.41 -4.70
CA GLU A 366 34.66 15.05 -3.56
C GLU A 366 35.52 13.79 -3.81
N GLY A 367 35.47 13.23 -5.02
CA GLY A 367 36.20 12.01 -5.36
C GLY A 367 35.69 10.75 -4.64
N GLN A 368 34.45 10.76 -4.14
CA GLN A 368 33.80 9.61 -3.47
C GLN A 368 33.05 8.68 -4.44
N GLY A 369 33.39 8.76 -5.73
CA GLY A 369 32.70 8.07 -6.83
C GLY A 369 31.55 8.89 -7.42
N LEU A 370 30.95 8.41 -8.52
CA LEU A 370 29.83 9.11 -9.16
C LEU A 370 28.63 9.26 -8.21
N PHE A 371 28.37 8.21 -7.43
CA PHE A 371 27.35 8.14 -6.40
C PHE A 371 27.87 7.24 -5.27
N VAL A 372 27.47 7.52 -4.03
CA VAL A 372 27.76 6.67 -2.88
C VAL A 372 26.74 5.54 -2.82
N HIS A 373 27.18 4.29 -2.90
CA HIS A 373 26.28 3.15 -2.70
C HIS A 373 25.70 3.18 -1.28
N ARG A 374 24.41 2.90 -1.14
CA ARG A 374 23.72 2.81 0.16
C ARG A 374 23.25 1.38 0.42
N THR A 375 22.47 0.84 -0.51
CA THR A 375 21.92 -0.52 -0.38
C THR A 375 21.82 -1.18 -1.74
N SER A 376 22.03 -2.49 -1.78
CA SER A 376 21.77 -3.35 -2.94
C SER A 376 21.15 -4.65 -2.47
N GLN A 377 19.95 -4.95 -2.93
CA GLN A 377 19.28 -6.21 -2.68
C GLN A 377 19.17 -6.99 -3.97
N PHE A 378 19.70 -8.20 -3.97
CA PHE A 378 19.55 -9.18 -5.04
C PHE A 378 18.72 -10.34 -4.51
N SER A 379 17.72 -10.75 -5.28
CA SER A 379 16.93 -11.93 -4.95
C SER A 379 16.72 -12.79 -6.18
N ALA A 380 16.84 -14.10 -6.00
CA ALA A 380 16.57 -15.10 -7.02
C ALA A 380 15.54 -16.09 -6.50
N SER A 381 14.50 -16.37 -7.29
CA SER A 381 13.51 -17.39 -6.94
C SER A 381 13.32 -18.37 -8.09
N THR A 382 13.20 -19.64 -7.75
CA THR A 382 12.88 -20.71 -8.70
C THR A 382 11.85 -21.65 -8.13
N SER A 383 10.96 -22.11 -9.01
CA SER A 383 9.97 -23.14 -8.69
C SER A 383 10.14 -24.31 -9.64
N LEU A 384 10.54 -25.45 -9.08
CA LEU A 384 10.69 -26.71 -9.77
C LEU A 384 9.52 -27.60 -9.36
N LYS A 385 8.94 -28.31 -10.32
CA LYS A 385 7.86 -29.27 -10.09
C LYS A 385 8.08 -30.48 -10.97
N SER A 386 7.71 -31.66 -10.49
CA SER A 386 7.66 -32.84 -11.34
C SER A 386 6.54 -32.70 -12.38
N ASN A 387 6.70 -33.41 -13.51
CA ASN A 387 5.62 -33.58 -14.46
C ASN A 387 4.69 -34.67 -13.93
N ARG A 388 3.42 -34.32 -13.68
CA ARG A 388 2.39 -35.19 -13.09
C ARG A 388 2.07 -36.47 -13.89
N ASP A 389 2.56 -36.59 -15.12
CA ASP A 389 2.19 -37.68 -16.04
C ASP A 389 3.07 -38.93 -15.94
N ASN A 390 4.21 -38.90 -15.25
CA ASN A 390 5.08 -40.08 -15.11
C ASN A 390 4.78 -40.84 -13.80
N ARG A 391 3.65 -41.57 -13.78
CA ARG A 391 3.45 -42.67 -12.83
C ARG A 391 4.22 -43.89 -13.35
N ARG A 392 5.11 -44.46 -12.53
CA ARG A 392 5.66 -45.79 -12.83
C ARG A 392 4.74 -46.80 -12.18
N ASP A 393 4.02 -47.56 -12.99
CA ASP A 393 3.33 -48.76 -12.50
C ASP A 393 4.38 -49.77 -12.06
N ALA A 394 4.21 -50.34 -10.86
CA ALA A 394 5.11 -51.36 -10.35
C ALA A 394 4.94 -52.65 -11.16
N VAL A 395 6.05 -53.32 -11.47
CA VAL A 395 6.05 -54.65 -12.09
C VAL A 395 5.42 -55.63 -11.10
N VAL A 396 4.28 -56.21 -11.48
CA VAL A 396 3.56 -57.23 -10.70
C VAL A 396 4.28 -58.58 -10.87
N PRO A 397 4.61 -59.31 -9.80
CA PRO A 397 4.83 -60.75 -9.90
C PRO A 397 3.47 -61.42 -10.09
N ASP A 398 3.28 -62.06 -11.24
CA ASP A 398 2.06 -62.81 -11.55
C ASP A 398 1.86 -63.96 -10.55
N GLN A 399 0.71 -64.01 -9.87
CA GLN A 399 0.27 -65.22 -9.17
C GLN A 399 -1.23 -65.46 -9.36
N ARG A 400 -1.49 -66.58 -10.04
CA ARG A 400 -2.76 -67.27 -10.18
C ARG A 400 -3.35 -67.64 -8.81
N GLY A 401 -4.67 -67.46 -8.68
CA GLY A 401 -5.54 -68.38 -7.94
C GLY A 401 -6.37 -67.78 -6.79
N GLY A 402 -7.68 -68.07 -6.81
CA GLY A 402 -8.51 -68.18 -5.61
C GLY A 402 -9.47 -67.03 -5.34
N SER A 403 -10.75 -67.29 -5.61
CA SER A 403 -11.91 -66.42 -5.38
C SER A 403 -12.18 -66.13 -3.90
N PHE A 404 -12.45 -64.86 -3.56
CA PHE A 404 -13.22 -64.45 -2.39
C PHE A 404 -14.26 -63.40 -2.80
N THR A 405 -15.45 -63.47 -2.19
CA THR A 405 -16.65 -62.71 -2.51
C THR A 405 -16.54 -61.21 -2.26
N GLN A 406 -17.24 -60.44 -3.09
CA GLN A 406 -17.26 -58.99 -3.14
C GLN A 406 -17.91 -58.38 -1.88
N GLY A 407 -17.12 -57.83 -0.95
CA GLY A 407 -17.66 -57.01 0.15
C GLY A 407 -16.81 -56.83 1.41
N ASP A 408 -15.92 -57.76 1.76
CA ASP A 408 -15.12 -57.67 2.99
C ASP A 408 -13.73 -57.07 2.75
N ILE A 409 -13.32 -56.15 3.64
CA ILE A 409 -11.95 -55.61 3.71
C ILE A 409 -11.07 -56.67 4.39
N ASP A 410 -10.24 -57.34 3.59
CA ASP A 410 -9.22 -58.27 4.08
C ASP A 410 -8.04 -57.51 4.70
N TYR A 411 -7.98 -57.49 6.04
CA TYR A 411 -6.91 -56.84 6.82
C TYR A 411 -5.55 -57.56 6.73
N TYR A 412 -5.49 -58.76 6.13
CA TYR A 412 -4.28 -59.59 6.05
C TYR A 412 -3.71 -59.72 4.64
N ARG A 413 -4.37 -59.16 3.61
CA ARG A 413 -3.74 -58.93 2.31
C ARG A 413 -2.82 -57.72 2.38
N PHE A 414 -1.51 -57.99 2.46
CA PHE A 414 -0.52 -57.02 2.02
C PHE A 414 -0.67 -56.86 0.51
N ASP A 415 -1.48 -55.89 0.08
CA ASP A 415 -1.49 -55.48 -1.32
C ASP A 415 -0.06 -55.08 -1.70
N GLY A 416 0.45 -55.77 -2.72
CA GLY A 416 1.81 -55.61 -3.22
C GLY A 416 2.07 -54.16 -3.57
N LEU A 417 3.23 -53.66 -3.10
CA LEU A 417 3.92 -52.46 -3.56
C LEU A 417 3.02 -51.26 -3.84
N VAL A 418 2.87 -50.38 -2.84
CA VAL A 418 2.26 -49.06 -3.05
C VAL A 418 3.02 -48.32 -4.15
N PRO A 419 2.37 -47.90 -5.25
CA PRO A 419 3.05 -47.24 -6.35
C PRO A 419 3.67 -45.93 -5.86
N LEU A 420 4.99 -45.80 -6.05
CA LEU A 420 5.72 -44.61 -5.66
C LEU A 420 5.41 -43.49 -6.66
N ARG A 421 4.77 -42.43 -6.17
CA ARG A 421 4.57 -41.19 -6.92
C ARG A 421 5.83 -40.34 -6.82
N GLN A 422 6.28 -39.80 -7.95
CA GLN A 422 7.37 -38.82 -8.01
C GLN A 422 6.79 -37.40 -8.05
N ASP A 423 5.75 -37.14 -7.26
CA ASP A 423 5.08 -35.86 -7.22
C ASP A 423 5.72 -34.94 -6.20
N TRP A 424 6.50 -33.99 -6.69
CA TRP A 424 7.19 -33.02 -5.86
C TRP A 424 7.09 -31.61 -6.43
N ASP A 425 7.06 -30.62 -5.55
CA ASP A 425 7.37 -29.24 -5.87
C ASP A 425 8.42 -28.70 -4.91
N ILE A 426 9.37 -27.95 -5.44
CA ILE A 426 10.46 -27.31 -4.71
C ILE A 426 10.51 -25.86 -5.12
N ARG A 427 10.50 -24.98 -4.13
CA ARG A 427 10.69 -23.53 -4.28
C ARG A 427 11.95 -23.15 -3.53
N LEU A 428 12.88 -22.55 -4.25
CA LEU A 428 14.10 -21.98 -3.69
C LEU A 428 13.99 -20.46 -3.81
N ASN A 429 14.23 -19.75 -2.72
CA ASN A 429 14.37 -18.30 -2.72
C ASN A 429 15.69 -17.93 -2.07
N TYR A 430 16.53 -17.25 -2.83
CA TYR A 430 17.78 -16.68 -2.42
C TYR A 430 17.63 -15.17 -2.30
N ASP A 431 18.11 -14.59 -1.20
CA ASP A 431 18.09 -13.16 -0.95
C ASP A 431 19.44 -12.72 -0.38
N VAL A 432 20.02 -11.67 -0.96
CA VAL A 432 21.24 -11.03 -0.47
C VAL A 432 21.03 -9.53 -0.44
N ARG A 433 21.33 -8.93 0.70
CA ARG A 433 21.31 -7.50 0.91
C ARG A 433 22.70 -7.03 1.33
N PHE A 434 23.28 -6.22 0.46
CA PHE A 434 24.48 -5.45 0.74
C PHE A 434 24.08 -4.07 1.26
N MET A 435 24.69 -3.65 2.37
CA MET A 435 24.57 -2.29 2.90
C MET A 435 25.94 -1.65 2.96
N THR A 436 25.99 -0.34 2.70
CA THR A 436 27.17 0.46 2.97
C THR A 436 26.86 1.38 4.15
N GLN A 437 27.63 1.21 5.21
CA GLN A 437 27.67 2.14 6.33
C GLN A 437 28.80 3.14 6.10
N VAL A 438 28.59 4.38 6.55
CA VAL A 438 29.60 5.43 6.47
C VAL A 438 30.09 5.68 7.89
N GLU A 439 31.38 5.46 8.11
CA GLU A 439 32.03 5.65 9.39
C GLU A 439 33.08 6.77 9.32
N THR A 440 33.50 7.22 10.50
CA THR A 440 34.51 8.26 10.64
C THR A 440 35.83 7.83 10.01
N GLY A 441 36.46 8.75 9.27
CA GLY A 441 37.79 8.58 8.69
C GLY A 441 38.88 8.27 9.72
N GLU A 442 39.89 7.50 9.32
CA GLU A 442 41.08 7.24 10.14
C GLU A 442 41.81 8.55 10.50
N GLU A 443 42.62 8.48 11.56
CA GLU A 443 43.47 9.61 11.97
C GLU A 443 44.42 10.01 10.83
N GLY A 444 44.43 11.28 10.45
CA GLY A 444 45.17 11.78 9.28
C GLY A 444 44.46 11.64 7.91
N SER A 445 43.28 11.01 7.84
CA SER A 445 42.44 11.00 6.63
C SER A 445 41.50 12.21 6.60
N ASP A 446 41.30 12.78 5.40
CA ASP A 446 40.26 13.77 5.10
C ASP A 446 38.97 13.14 4.56
N ARG A 447 38.92 11.80 4.48
CA ARG A 447 37.81 11.04 3.88
C ARG A 447 37.15 10.09 4.89
N PRO A 448 35.83 9.88 4.79
CA PRO A 448 35.13 8.86 5.56
C PRO A 448 35.53 7.45 5.11
N ILE A 449 35.20 6.47 5.95
CA ILE A 449 35.33 5.05 5.63
C ILE A 449 33.96 4.52 5.17
N PHE A 450 33.95 3.82 4.05
CA PHE A 450 32.76 3.14 3.54
C PHE A 450 32.86 1.63 3.85
N ILE A 451 32.10 1.18 4.85
CA ILE A 451 32.07 -0.23 5.25
C ILE A 451 30.94 -0.94 4.53
N ASN A 452 31.27 -1.99 3.78
CA ASN A 452 30.30 -2.79 3.07
C ASN A 452 30.02 -4.08 3.86
N GLU A 453 28.76 -4.30 4.22
CA GLU A 453 28.33 -5.47 5.00
C GLU A 453 27.18 -6.21 4.32
N PHE A 454 27.09 -7.51 4.60
CA PHE A 454 25.94 -8.35 4.26
C PHE A 454 24.89 -8.25 5.37
N ALA A 455 23.96 -7.32 5.23
CA ALA A 455 22.87 -7.14 6.20
C ALA A 455 21.82 -8.27 6.16
N ALA A 456 21.73 -8.97 5.03
CA ALA A 456 20.98 -10.21 4.93
C ALA A 456 21.62 -11.09 3.85
N HIS A 457 21.70 -12.38 4.09
CA HIS A 457 22.18 -13.34 3.10
C HIS A 457 21.54 -14.69 3.42
N SER A 458 20.48 -15.06 2.72
CA SER A 458 19.72 -16.25 3.05
C SER A 458 19.30 -17.06 1.83
N LEU A 459 19.17 -18.37 2.04
CA LEU A 459 18.55 -19.30 1.11
C LEU A 459 17.43 -20.02 1.84
N SER A 460 16.20 -19.82 1.39
CA SER A 460 15.03 -20.57 1.86
C SER A 460 14.61 -21.61 0.83
N MET A 461 14.21 -22.77 1.34
CA MET A 461 13.66 -23.87 0.56
C MET A 461 12.32 -24.27 1.14
N SER A 462 11.32 -24.40 0.28
CA SER A 462 10.02 -24.95 0.68
C SER A 462 9.49 -25.85 -0.42
N GLY A 463 8.72 -26.85 -0.06
CA GLY A 463 8.20 -27.78 -1.04
C GLY A 463 7.18 -28.74 -0.47
N SER A 464 6.53 -29.43 -1.39
CA SER A 464 5.72 -30.60 -1.07
C SER A 464 6.25 -31.83 -1.81
N TYR A 465 6.09 -32.99 -1.19
CA TYR A 465 6.38 -34.29 -1.76
C TYR A 465 5.27 -35.25 -1.39
N SER A 466 4.67 -35.89 -2.38
CA SER A 466 3.62 -36.89 -2.21
C SER A 466 4.16 -38.24 -2.70
N PRO A 467 4.79 -39.04 -1.82
CA PRO A 467 5.40 -40.30 -2.22
C PRO A 467 4.39 -41.35 -2.67
N THR A 468 3.12 -41.25 -2.24
CA THR A 468 2.01 -42.13 -2.63
C THR A 468 0.70 -41.33 -2.63
N ASP A 469 -0.42 -41.90 -3.11
CA ASP A 469 -1.73 -41.23 -3.13
C ASP A 469 -2.23 -40.78 -1.75
N ASN A 470 -1.76 -41.46 -0.71
CA ASN A 470 -2.23 -41.25 0.66
C ASN A 470 -1.21 -40.50 1.52
N TRP A 471 -0.13 -39.95 0.95
CA TRP A 471 0.87 -39.20 1.69
C TRP A 471 1.07 -37.81 1.10
N SER A 472 1.11 -36.81 1.97
CA SER A 472 1.47 -35.43 1.63
C SER A 472 2.46 -34.91 2.66
N ILE A 473 3.70 -34.68 2.23
CA ILE A 473 4.77 -34.13 3.07
C ILE A 473 5.04 -32.71 2.58
N ASN A 474 4.87 -31.72 3.45
CA ASN A 474 5.23 -30.34 3.23
C ASN A 474 6.41 -29.99 4.12
N TYR A 475 7.40 -29.29 3.58
CA TYR A 475 8.53 -28.84 4.36
C TYR A 475 8.89 -27.40 4.03
N ARG A 476 9.44 -26.71 5.02
CA ARG A 476 10.08 -25.42 4.90
C ARG A 476 11.35 -25.46 5.71
N THR A 477 12.43 -24.96 5.13
CA THR A 477 13.73 -24.82 5.77
C THR A 477 14.45 -23.62 5.16
N GLY A 478 15.57 -23.22 5.75
CA GLY A 478 16.43 -22.21 5.16
C GLY A 478 17.73 -22.07 5.94
N ILE A 479 18.68 -21.37 5.36
CA ILE A 479 19.97 -21.05 5.96
C ILE A 479 20.14 -19.53 5.85
N ASP A 480 20.52 -18.90 6.95
CA ASP A 480 21.04 -17.55 6.98
C ASP A 480 22.57 -17.62 7.00
N PHE A 481 23.20 -17.24 5.89
CA PHE A 481 24.64 -17.22 5.72
C PHE A 481 25.29 -16.03 6.44
N ALA A 482 24.57 -14.94 6.69
CA ALA A 482 25.11 -13.78 7.40
C ALA A 482 25.29 -14.12 8.89
N GLU A 483 24.27 -14.72 9.51
CA GLU A 483 24.32 -15.14 10.92
C GLU A 483 24.92 -16.54 11.11
N ARG A 484 25.15 -17.29 10.02
CA ARG A 484 25.57 -18.70 10.04
C ARG A 484 24.59 -19.59 10.81
N THR A 485 23.30 -19.27 10.76
CA THR A 485 22.23 -19.99 11.45
C THR A 485 21.33 -20.73 10.47
N ILE A 486 20.70 -21.81 10.93
CA ILE A 486 19.65 -22.48 10.17
C ILE A 486 18.32 -21.83 10.53
N ALA A 487 17.58 -21.37 9.52
CA ALA A 487 16.25 -20.80 9.70
C ALA A 487 15.26 -21.85 10.20
N PHE A 488 14.12 -21.37 10.72
CA PHE A 488 13.06 -22.23 11.23
C PHE A 488 12.67 -23.31 10.22
N THR A 489 12.90 -24.56 10.62
CA THR A 489 12.60 -25.73 9.81
C THR A 489 11.36 -26.42 10.33
N ASN A 490 10.40 -26.66 9.44
CA ASN A 490 9.14 -27.30 9.77
C ASN A 490 8.80 -28.32 8.70
N ILE A 491 8.55 -29.54 9.14
CA ILE A 491 8.09 -30.65 8.31
C ILE A 491 6.69 -31.03 8.79
N ASN A 492 5.72 -30.92 7.90
CA ASN A 492 4.34 -31.36 8.11
C ASN A 492 4.03 -32.51 7.17
N ALA A 493 3.82 -33.71 7.70
CA ALA A 493 3.35 -34.85 6.93
C ALA A 493 1.92 -35.21 7.31
N VAL A 494 1.11 -35.51 6.31
CA VAL A 494 -0.25 -36.03 6.48
C VAL A 494 -0.33 -37.37 5.75
N ARG A 495 -0.88 -38.37 6.42
CA ARG A 495 -1.23 -39.65 5.81
C ARG A 495 -2.73 -39.87 5.86
N ASP A 496 -3.32 -40.12 4.71
CA ASP A 496 -4.70 -40.54 4.55
C ASP A 496 -4.85 -42.04 4.91
N LEU A 497 -5.73 -42.34 5.85
CA LEU A 497 -6.08 -43.69 6.30
C LEU A 497 -7.58 -43.97 6.07
N HIS A 498 -8.15 -43.43 4.99
CA HIS A 498 -9.56 -43.50 4.60
C HIS A 498 -10.50 -42.72 5.52
N CYS A 499 -10.94 -43.30 6.65
CA CYS A 499 -11.80 -42.65 7.65
C CYS A 499 -10.98 -41.84 8.67
N TRP A 500 -9.71 -42.21 8.82
CA TRP A 500 -8.76 -41.60 9.73
C TRP A 500 -7.73 -40.78 8.96
N GLU A 501 -7.11 -39.84 9.66
CA GLU A 501 -6.00 -39.06 9.15
C GLU A 501 -4.93 -38.99 10.23
N MET A 502 -3.69 -39.30 9.82
CA MET A 502 -2.51 -39.12 10.66
C MET A 502 -1.82 -37.83 10.28
N ARG A 503 -1.50 -37.00 11.27
CA ARG A 503 -0.76 -35.74 11.12
C ARG A 503 0.54 -35.81 11.91
N PHE A 504 1.62 -35.40 11.27
CA PHE A 504 2.94 -35.30 11.84
C PHE A 504 3.46 -33.88 11.60
N THR A 505 3.77 -33.16 12.66
CA THR A 505 4.45 -31.85 12.60
C THR A 505 5.75 -31.95 13.36
N TRP A 506 6.84 -31.54 12.74
CA TRP A 506 8.18 -31.66 13.31
C TRP A 506 9.01 -30.40 13.06
N VAL A 507 9.56 -29.87 14.16
CA VAL A 507 10.57 -28.83 14.20
C VAL A 507 11.84 -29.48 14.75
N PRO A 508 12.82 -29.81 13.89
CA PRO A 508 13.97 -30.64 14.27
C PRO A 508 15.00 -29.95 15.19
N PHE A 509 15.15 -28.63 15.08
CA PHE A 509 16.21 -27.88 15.76
C PHE A 509 15.76 -26.44 16.08
N GLY A 510 16.56 -25.73 16.88
CA GLY A 510 16.25 -24.38 17.37
C GLY A 510 15.53 -24.36 18.71
N SER A 511 15.25 -23.16 19.23
CA SER A 511 14.60 -22.95 20.54
C SER A 511 13.18 -23.50 20.61
N THR A 512 12.54 -23.73 19.47
CA THR A 512 11.17 -24.27 19.34
C THR A 512 11.12 -25.72 18.86
N ARG A 513 12.23 -26.47 19.01
CA ARG A 513 12.30 -27.90 18.67
C ARG A 513 11.12 -28.65 19.28
N SER A 514 10.36 -29.38 18.46
CA SER A 514 9.13 -30.04 18.88
C SER A 514 8.70 -31.08 17.87
N TYR A 515 7.94 -32.07 18.31
CA TYR A 515 7.15 -32.90 17.41
C TYR A 515 5.73 -33.08 17.95
N LEU A 516 4.79 -33.20 17.03
CA LEU A 516 3.41 -33.55 17.28
C LEU A 516 3.03 -34.68 16.32
N VAL A 517 2.59 -35.80 16.86
CA VAL A 517 1.97 -36.88 16.08
C VAL A 517 0.54 -37.03 16.58
N GLY A 518 -0.41 -36.93 15.66
CA GLY A 518 -1.83 -37.06 15.96
C GLY A 518 -2.52 -37.97 14.97
N ILE A 519 -3.47 -38.77 15.44
CA ILE A 519 -4.41 -39.52 14.59
C ILE A 519 -5.82 -39.09 15.01
N ASN A 520 -6.63 -38.68 14.05
CA ASN A 520 -8.01 -38.24 14.28
C ASN A 520 -8.93 -38.69 13.15
N LEU A 521 -10.23 -38.82 13.44
CA LEU A 521 -11.25 -39.03 12.41
C LEU A 521 -11.37 -37.79 11.52
N LYS A 522 -11.58 -37.99 10.22
CA LYS A 522 -11.79 -36.87 9.26
C LYS A 522 -13.15 -36.18 9.44
N ASN A 523 -14.15 -36.93 9.91
CA ASN A 523 -15.50 -36.42 10.10
C ASN A 523 -15.52 -35.33 11.18
N GLN A 524 -16.06 -34.14 10.83
CA GLN A 524 -16.09 -32.99 11.72
C GLN A 524 -16.91 -33.22 13.00
N GLN A 525 -17.86 -34.15 12.99
CA GLN A 525 -18.67 -34.50 14.16
C GLN A 525 -17.94 -35.35 15.21
N PHE A 526 -16.82 -36.00 14.86
CA PHE A 526 -16.07 -36.91 15.75
C PHE A 526 -14.64 -36.43 16.03
N ARG A 527 -14.39 -35.11 16.00
CA ARG A 527 -13.07 -34.51 16.26
C ARG A 527 -12.51 -34.80 17.66
N GLU A 528 -13.37 -35.22 18.59
CA GLU A 528 -12.99 -35.59 19.95
C GLU A 528 -12.27 -36.95 20.02
N VAL A 529 -12.48 -37.84 19.05
CA VAL A 529 -11.76 -39.11 18.94
C VAL A 529 -10.40 -38.87 18.29
N LYS A 530 -9.42 -38.57 19.15
CA LYS A 530 -8.04 -38.31 18.74
C LYS A 530 -7.04 -38.98 19.69
N ALA A 531 -5.97 -39.52 19.12
CA ALA A 531 -4.77 -39.91 19.87
C ALA A 531 -3.64 -38.96 19.46
N GLN A 532 -3.05 -38.25 20.43
CA GLN A 532 -1.99 -37.28 20.16
C GLN A 532 -0.81 -37.45 21.11
N ARG A 533 0.40 -37.37 20.57
CA ARG A 533 1.64 -37.30 21.33
C ARG A 533 2.39 -36.04 20.94
N ARG A 534 2.69 -35.19 21.92
CA ARG A 534 3.44 -33.94 21.76
C ARG A 534 4.69 -33.99 22.62
N ARG A 535 5.82 -33.57 22.06
CA ARG A 535 7.02 -33.18 22.80
C ARG A 535 7.50 -31.82 22.33
N THR A 536 7.98 -31.02 23.27
CA THR A 536 8.45 -29.65 23.09
C THR A 536 9.90 -29.52 23.54
N ALA A 537 10.52 -28.36 23.31
CA ALA A 537 11.95 -28.14 23.60
C ALA A 537 12.37 -28.41 25.05
N ILE A 538 11.40 -28.32 25.99
CA ILE A 538 11.55 -28.57 27.43
C ILE A 538 11.56 -30.09 27.73
N ASP A 539 10.94 -30.90 26.86
CA ASP A 539 10.79 -32.35 27.02
C ASP A 539 11.96 -33.16 26.39
N PHE A 540 13.00 -32.46 25.91
CA PHE A 540 14.11 -33.01 25.13
C PHE A 540 15.46 -32.91 25.82
#